data_AF-A0A952WS93-F1
#
_entry.id   AF-A0A952WS93-F1
#
_cell.length_a   1.000
_cell.length_b   1.000
_cell.length_c   1.000
_cell.angle_alpha   90.00
_cell.angle_beta   90.00
_cell.angle_gamma   90.00
#
_symmetry.space_group_name_H-M   'P 1'
#
loop_
_entity.id
_entity.type
_entity.pdbx_description
1 polymer ?
#
loop_
_entity_poly.entity_id
_entity_poly.type
_entity_poly.pdbx_seq_one_letter_code
_entity_poly.pdbx_strand_id
1 'polypeptide(L)'
;MPQSTRTRGFTLLELITALTISSALVGAMAVLIATSASAMERGVDGSAHDREAGRALADLEIDLSEATKFFEQTATSIWFEVPDRNDDGVPEHIRYSWSGAAGDPLLRSTNGGTPAVVAADVRAFGLALSERPGLKRTESPEQLLASFTAHAGATSTAFSAGFTSWCAQVIRPNFAADVVSWKVTRVRFRAKRIPPHDGAYMVALVPLDNSRNPTTTVLASVNVNESTLGSGFAWVTVSFPTCAAIDPGQPVALRISGVSGTDGQCDVETLVSATPTMPFNTWAVGTVNSGTTWTAYPQTRNLIHEVYGTVVVESR
;
A
#
# COMPACT_ATOMS: atom_id res chain seq x y z
N MET A 1 -80.89 58.40 51.08
CA MET A 1 -81.23 58.16 49.67
C MET A 1 -80.85 56.72 49.32
N PRO A 2 -81.81 55.80 49.10
CA PRO A 2 -81.54 54.45 48.65
C PRO A 2 -81.82 54.33 47.14
N GLN A 3 -80.81 53.99 46.34
CA GLN A 3 -81.01 53.61 44.94
C GLN A 3 -81.61 52.20 44.90
N SER A 4 -82.90 52.13 44.59
CA SER A 4 -83.60 50.89 44.27
C SER A 4 -83.01 50.31 42.97
N THR A 5 -82.23 49.25 43.12
CA THR A 5 -81.71 48.45 42.01
C THR A 5 -82.83 47.59 41.45
N ARG A 6 -83.43 48.03 40.33
CA ARG A 6 -84.34 47.20 39.53
C ARG A 6 -83.60 45.98 38.97
N THR A 7 -83.88 44.81 39.50
CA THR A 7 -83.50 43.52 38.91
C THR A 7 -84.33 43.30 37.65
N ARG A 8 -83.68 43.37 36.48
CA ARG A 8 -84.29 43.00 35.19
C ARG A 8 -84.18 41.49 35.02
N GLY A 9 -85.33 40.82 34.84
CA GLY A 9 -85.36 39.40 34.46
C GLY A 9 -85.03 39.23 32.98
N PHE A 10 -84.29 38.19 32.65
CA PHE A 10 -83.92 37.84 31.27
C PHE A 10 -85.17 37.53 30.44
N THR A 11 -85.19 38.02 29.20
CA THR A 11 -86.26 37.67 28.27
C THR A 11 -86.02 36.27 27.70
N LEU A 12 -87.10 35.57 27.35
CA LEU A 12 -87.02 34.20 26.82
C LEU A 12 -86.18 34.13 25.53
N LEU A 13 -86.19 35.20 24.73
CA LEU A 13 -85.33 35.38 23.55
C LEU A 13 -83.84 35.43 23.93
N GLU A 14 -83.51 36.12 25.01
CA GLU A 14 -82.14 36.29 25.53
C GLU A 14 -81.56 34.98 26.06
N LEU A 15 -82.40 34.13 26.66
CA LEU A 15 -82.02 32.78 27.08
C LEU A 15 -81.72 31.89 25.87
N ILE A 16 -82.55 31.96 24.82
CA ILE A 16 -82.37 31.16 23.60
C ILE A 16 -81.12 31.59 22.83
N THR A 17 -80.85 32.89 22.73
CA THR A 17 -79.62 33.40 22.09
C THR A 17 -78.38 33.04 22.91
N ALA A 18 -78.44 33.13 24.24
CA ALA A 18 -77.34 32.69 25.10
C ALA A 18 -77.07 31.18 24.97
N LEU A 19 -78.12 30.35 24.86
CA LEU A 19 -77.99 28.90 24.68
C LEU A 19 -77.42 28.52 23.32
N THR A 20 -77.85 29.20 22.25
CA THR A 20 -77.33 28.95 20.89
C THR A 20 -75.89 29.41 20.72
N ILE A 21 -75.52 30.54 21.32
CA ILE A 21 -74.12 30.99 21.36
C ILE A 21 -73.27 30.02 22.17
N SER A 22 -73.76 29.57 23.33
CA SER A 22 -73.02 28.63 24.18
C SER A 22 -72.83 27.26 23.52
N SER A 23 -73.86 26.73 22.83
CA SER A 23 -73.74 25.44 22.13
C SER A 23 -72.78 25.51 20.94
N ALA A 24 -72.79 26.61 20.19
CA ALA A 24 -71.81 26.85 19.13
C ALA A 24 -70.38 26.92 19.70
N LEU A 25 -70.19 27.56 20.86
CA LEU A 25 -68.89 27.72 21.50
C LEU A 25 -68.34 26.39 22.04
N VAL A 26 -69.19 25.56 22.67
CA VAL A 26 -68.82 24.22 23.12
C VAL A 26 -68.52 23.30 21.93
N GLY A 27 -69.28 23.39 20.84
CA GLY A 27 -69.01 22.66 19.60
C GLY A 27 -67.66 23.04 18.98
N ALA A 28 -67.35 24.33 18.90
CA ALA A 28 -66.06 24.81 18.40
C ALA A 28 -64.88 24.35 19.28
N MET A 29 -65.04 24.34 20.61
CA MET A 29 -64.02 23.84 21.53
C MET A 29 -63.78 22.33 21.36
N ALA A 30 -64.83 21.54 21.15
CA ALA A 30 -64.70 20.09 20.91
C ALA A 30 -63.90 19.80 19.63
N VAL A 31 -64.16 20.57 18.56
CA VAL A 31 -63.40 20.46 17.30
C VAL A 31 -61.94 20.87 17.49
N LEU A 32 -61.66 21.95 18.22
CA LEU A 32 -60.29 22.39 18.53
C LEU A 32 -59.50 21.37 19.36
N ILE A 33 -60.15 20.73 20.34
CA ILE A 33 -59.51 19.67 21.14
C ILE A 33 -59.21 18.46 20.26
N ALA A 34 -60.15 18.05 19.39
CA ALA A 34 -59.96 16.92 18.48
C ALA A 34 -58.84 17.18 17.46
N THR A 35 -58.76 18.39 16.88
CA THR A 35 -57.68 18.75 15.96
C THR A 35 -56.34 18.83 16.66
N SER A 36 -56.28 19.41 17.86
CA SER A 36 -55.04 19.49 18.66
C SER A 36 -54.54 18.11 19.10
N ALA A 37 -55.44 17.21 19.51
CA ALA A 37 -55.10 15.83 19.83
C ALA A 37 -54.53 15.09 18.62
N SER A 38 -55.17 15.24 17.44
CA SER A 38 -54.70 14.62 16.19
C SER A 38 -53.36 15.19 15.69
N ALA A 39 -53.02 16.42 16.06
CA ALA A 39 -51.75 17.06 15.71
C ALA A 39 -50.62 16.62 16.65
N MET A 40 -50.94 16.43 17.94
CA MET A 40 -50.00 15.87 18.92
C MET A 40 -49.65 14.41 18.60
N GLU A 41 -50.62 13.57 18.24
CA GLU A 41 -50.34 12.18 17.83
C GLU A 41 -49.40 12.12 16.62
N ARG A 42 -49.66 12.93 15.59
CA ARG A 42 -48.80 12.98 14.39
C ARG A 42 -47.39 13.53 14.64
N GLY A 43 -47.20 14.35 15.67
CA GLY A 43 -45.88 14.90 16.04
C GLY A 43 -44.97 13.89 16.76
N VAL A 44 -45.55 12.90 17.44
CA VAL A 44 -44.79 11.89 18.19
C VAL A 44 -44.12 10.90 17.24
N ASP A 45 -44.79 10.50 16.17
CA ASP A 45 -44.33 9.46 15.24
C ASP A 45 -43.11 9.90 14.41
N GLY A 46 -43.10 11.15 13.91
CA GLY A 46 -41.97 11.66 13.14
C GLY A 46 -40.65 11.63 13.93
N SER A 47 -40.70 12.03 15.20
CA SER A 47 -39.52 12.02 16.08
C SER A 47 -39.02 10.61 16.40
N ALA A 48 -39.90 9.60 16.33
CA ALA A 48 -39.55 8.20 16.58
C ALA A 48 -38.83 7.60 15.37
N HIS A 49 -39.33 7.85 14.16
CA HIS A 49 -38.70 7.41 12.92
C HIS A 49 -37.32 8.04 12.72
N ASP A 50 -37.16 9.33 13.00
CA ASP A 50 -35.85 10.00 12.91
C ASP A 50 -34.82 9.40 13.89
N ARG A 51 -35.27 9.03 15.10
CA ARG A 51 -34.41 8.38 16.11
C ARG A 51 -34.01 6.96 15.69
N GLU A 52 -34.92 6.20 15.09
CA GLU A 52 -34.64 4.86 14.58
C GLU A 52 -33.67 4.90 13.40
N ALA A 53 -33.90 5.79 12.43
CA ALA A 53 -32.98 6.00 11.31
C ALA A 53 -31.60 6.44 11.77
N GLY A 54 -31.52 7.36 12.75
CA GLY A 54 -30.26 7.82 13.32
C GLY A 54 -29.47 6.70 14.03
N ARG A 55 -30.16 5.79 14.73
CA ARG A 55 -29.52 4.61 15.36
C ARG A 55 -29.00 3.64 14.32
N ALA A 56 -29.81 3.32 13.31
CA ALA A 56 -29.40 2.41 12.24
C ALA A 56 -28.20 2.93 11.45
N LEU A 57 -28.13 4.24 11.20
CA LEU A 57 -26.97 4.88 10.59
C LEU A 57 -25.74 4.81 11.49
N ALA A 58 -25.88 5.09 12.79
CA ALA A 58 -24.77 5.01 13.73
C ALA A 58 -24.20 3.57 13.83
N ASP A 59 -25.06 2.56 13.88
CA ASP A 59 -24.63 1.15 13.91
C ASP A 59 -23.87 0.76 12.63
N LEU A 60 -24.39 1.18 11.46
CA LEU A 60 -23.75 0.95 10.17
C LEU A 60 -22.43 1.71 10.04
N GLU A 61 -22.34 2.94 10.54
CA GLU A 61 -21.10 3.74 10.55
C GLU A 61 -20.03 3.11 11.45
N ILE A 62 -20.39 2.66 12.66
CA ILE A 62 -19.48 1.96 13.57
C ILE A 62 -18.93 0.70 12.88
N ASP A 63 -19.81 -0.11 12.29
CA ASP A 63 -19.38 -1.32 11.60
C ASP A 63 -18.48 -1.02 10.39
N LEU A 64 -18.84 -0.03 9.56
CA LEU A 64 -18.03 0.35 8.39
C LEU A 64 -16.69 0.98 8.76
N SER A 65 -16.61 1.67 9.90
CA SER A 65 -15.35 2.27 10.38
C SER A 65 -14.29 1.22 10.73
N GLU A 66 -14.72 -0.01 11.01
CA GLU A 66 -13.85 -1.15 11.32
C GLU A 66 -13.71 -2.13 10.15
N ALA A 67 -14.31 -1.87 8.99
CA ALA A 67 -14.29 -2.79 7.87
C ALA A 67 -12.86 -3.01 7.32
N THR A 68 -12.41 -4.25 7.27
CA THR A 68 -11.09 -4.64 6.74
C THR A 68 -11.16 -5.16 5.31
N LYS A 69 -12.32 -5.69 4.90
CA LYS A 69 -12.52 -6.33 3.60
C LYS A 69 -13.98 -6.33 3.19
N PHE A 70 -14.28 -6.12 1.92
CA PHE A 70 -15.64 -6.20 1.36
C PHE A 70 -15.82 -7.44 0.48
N PHE A 71 -17.01 -8.04 0.52
CA PHE A 71 -17.42 -9.21 -0.26
C PHE A 71 -18.59 -8.92 -1.20
N GLU A 72 -19.54 -8.08 -0.76
CA GLU A 72 -20.71 -7.66 -1.54
C GLU A 72 -20.88 -6.14 -1.40
N GLN A 73 -21.10 -5.47 -2.52
CA GLN A 73 -21.33 -4.04 -2.58
C GLN A 73 -22.37 -3.75 -3.66
N THR A 74 -23.60 -3.47 -3.25
CA THR A 74 -24.69 -3.07 -4.13
C THR A 74 -25.39 -1.84 -3.56
N ALA A 75 -26.33 -1.26 -4.30
CA ALA A 75 -27.09 -0.11 -3.82
C ALA A 75 -27.93 -0.40 -2.56
N THR A 76 -28.29 -1.66 -2.30
CA THR A 76 -29.19 -2.05 -1.20
C THR A 76 -28.62 -3.12 -0.25
N SER A 77 -27.36 -3.52 -0.45
CA SER A 77 -26.72 -4.55 0.35
C SER A 77 -25.20 -4.34 0.40
N ILE A 78 -24.63 -4.52 1.58
CA ILE A 78 -23.18 -4.48 1.80
C ILE A 78 -22.78 -5.61 2.75
N TRP A 79 -21.73 -6.35 2.39
CA TRP A 79 -21.19 -7.46 3.16
C TRP A 79 -19.68 -7.29 3.31
N PHE A 80 -19.20 -7.28 4.54
CA PHE A 80 -17.80 -7.00 4.86
C PHE A 80 -17.32 -7.73 6.11
N GLU A 81 -16.02 -7.75 6.29
CA GLU A 81 -15.30 -8.29 7.44
C GLU A 81 -14.90 -7.17 8.39
N VAL A 82 -15.00 -7.42 9.71
CA VAL A 82 -14.46 -6.58 10.78
C VAL A 82 -13.48 -7.40 11.63
N PRO A 83 -12.54 -6.78 12.36
CA PRO A 83 -11.68 -7.49 13.31
C PRO A 83 -12.53 -8.19 14.37
N ASP A 84 -12.01 -9.29 14.89
CA ASP A 84 -12.61 -10.05 15.98
C ASP A 84 -12.97 -9.16 17.18
N ARG A 85 -14.28 -9.05 17.47
CA ARG A 85 -14.86 -8.28 18.58
C ARG A 85 -15.26 -9.14 19.76
N ASN A 86 -15.39 -10.46 19.57
CA ASN A 86 -15.83 -11.40 20.60
C ASN A 86 -14.68 -12.21 21.22
N ASP A 87 -13.44 -12.03 20.73
CA ASP A 87 -12.20 -12.66 21.18
C ASP A 87 -12.19 -14.20 20.95
N ASP A 88 -12.85 -14.68 19.88
CA ASP A 88 -12.85 -16.09 19.48
C ASP A 88 -11.73 -16.47 18.48
N GLY A 89 -10.94 -15.48 18.05
CA GLY A 89 -9.83 -15.62 17.11
C GLY A 89 -10.26 -15.61 15.63
N VAL A 90 -11.54 -15.36 15.33
CA VAL A 90 -12.08 -15.34 13.97
C VAL A 90 -12.70 -13.96 13.66
N PRO A 91 -12.26 -13.28 12.58
CA PRO A 91 -12.89 -12.03 12.14
C PRO A 91 -14.40 -12.20 11.87
N GLU A 92 -15.23 -11.24 12.26
CA GLU A 92 -16.66 -11.32 11.98
C GLU A 92 -17.05 -10.80 10.59
N HIS A 93 -18.09 -11.41 10.04
CA HIS A 93 -18.72 -11.03 8.78
C HIS A 93 -20.07 -10.37 9.04
N ILE A 94 -20.18 -9.09 8.69
CA ILE A 94 -21.39 -8.30 8.89
C ILE A 94 -22.02 -8.03 7.53
N ARG A 95 -23.33 -8.29 7.43
CA ARG A 95 -24.11 -8.00 6.23
C ARG A 95 -25.30 -7.13 6.58
N TYR A 96 -25.39 -5.98 5.93
CA TYR A 96 -26.59 -5.15 5.90
C TYR A 96 -27.31 -5.36 4.58
N SER A 97 -28.64 -5.58 4.62
CA SER A 97 -29.43 -5.79 3.41
C SER A 97 -30.84 -5.22 3.54
N TRP A 98 -31.29 -4.54 2.48
CA TRP A 98 -32.65 -4.06 2.28
C TRP A 98 -33.18 -4.61 0.94
N SER A 99 -34.47 -4.97 0.90
CA SER A 99 -35.08 -5.61 -0.28
C SER A 99 -35.22 -4.68 -1.49
N GLY A 100 -35.19 -3.36 -1.26
CA GLY A 100 -35.51 -2.35 -2.27
C GLY A 100 -36.98 -1.91 -2.26
N ALA A 101 -37.85 -2.56 -1.48
CA ALA A 101 -39.27 -2.22 -1.41
C ALA A 101 -39.56 -1.29 -0.22
N ALA A 102 -40.32 -0.22 -0.47
CA ALA A 102 -40.69 0.74 0.55
C ALA A 102 -41.58 0.08 1.63
N GLY A 103 -41.11 0.13 2.88
CA GLY A 103 -41.76 -0.45 4.05
C GLY A 103 -41.12 -1.77 4.51
N ASP A 104 -40.24 -2.36 3.72
CA ASP A 104 -39.44 -3.50 4.16
C ASP A 104 -38.33 -3.05 5.13
N PRO A 105 -37.93 -3.88 6.10
CA PRO A 105 -36.91 -3.53 7.08
C PRO A 105 -35.49 -3.56 6.50
N LEU A 106 -34.60 -2.76 7.08
CA LEU A 106 -33.15 -2.95 6.94
C LEU A 106 -32.71 -4.02 7.93
N LEU A 107 -32.10 -5.08 7.40
CA LEU A 107 -31.65 -6.23 8.18
C LEU A 107 -30.12 -6.20 8.34
N ARG A 108 -29.63 -6.62 9.50
CA ARG A 108 -28.21 -6.86 9.81
C ARG A 108 -28.02 -8.29 10.27
N SER A 109 -27.06 -9.01 9.68
CA SER A 109 -26.62 -10.31 10.18
C SER A 109 -25.12 -10.32 10.50
N THR A 110 -24.73 -11.18 11.44
CA THR A 110 -23.33 -11.39 11.83
C THR A 110 -23.00 -12.88 11.68
N ASN A 111 -21.90 -13.20 11.00
CA ASN A 111 -21.39 -14.56 10.78
C ASN A 111 -22.43 -15.51 10.14
N GLY A 112 -23.28 -14.99 9.25
CA GLY A 112 -24.35 -15.76 8.61
C GLY A 112 -25.50 -16.15 9.56
N GLY A 113 -25.54 -15.60 10.78
CA GLY A 113 -26.62 -15.79 11.73
C GLY A 113 -27.95 -15.19 11.27
N THR A 114 -29.01 -15.43 12.06
CA THR A 114 -30.35 -14.89 11.79
C THR A 114 -30.31 -13.36 11.70
N PRO A 115 -30.79 -12.76 10.59
CA PRO A 115 -30.80 -11.31 10.45
C PRO A 115 -31.70 -10.64 11.50
N ALA A 116 -31.18 -9.61 12.16
CA ALA A 116 -31.90 -8.74 13.08
C ALA A 116 -32.37 -7.48 12.34
N VAL A 117 -33.53 -6.94 12.73
CA VAL A 117 -34.04 -5.67 12.20
C VAL A 117 -33.29 -4.52 12.87
N VAL A 118 -32.66 -3.67 12.06
CA VAL A 118 -31.96 -2.46 12.54
C VAL A 118 -32.85 -1.23 12.38
N ALA A 119 -33.61 -1.16 11.30
CA ALA A 119 -34.66 -0.18 11.08
C ALA A 119 -35.88 -0.83 10.42
N ALA A 120 -37.06 -0.61 10.98
CA ALA A 120 -38.33 -1.00 10.41
C ALA A 120 -38.85 0.05 9.42
N ASP A 121 -39.81 -0.36 8.58
CA ASP A 121 -40.54 0.50 7.62
C ASP A 121 -39.63 1.40 6.74
N VAL A 122 -38.50 0.87 6.25
CA VAL A 122 -37.55 1.66 5.47
C VAL A 122 -38.16 2.02 4.13
N ARG A 123 -38.33 3.33 3.90
CA ARG A 123 -38.93 3.86 2.66
C ARG A 123 -37.91 4.08 1.55
N ALA A 124 -36.67 4.36 1.91
CA ALA A 124 -35.56 4.53 0.98
C ALA A 124 -34.24 4.18 1.68
N PHE A 125 -33.39 3.42 0.99
CA PHE A 125 -32.02 3.14 1.40
C PHE A 125 -31.15 3.07 0.14
N GLY A 126 -29.96 3.64 0.20
CA GLY A 126 -29.05 3.71 -0.93
C GLY A 126 -27.61 3.83 -0.47
N LEU A 127 -26.75 2.96 -0.98
CA LEU A 127 -25.31 3.00 -0.77
C LEU A 127 -24.62 3.55 -2.03
N ALA A 128 -23.77 4.56 -1.85
CA ALA A 128 -22.90 5.08 -2.89
C ALA A 128 -21.45 4.84 -2.46
N LEU A 129 -20.75 3.96 -3.19
CA LEU A 129 -19.36 3.64 -2.90
C LEU A 129 -18.43 4.51 -3.73
N SER A 130 -17.38 5.02 -3.08
CA SER A 130 -16.27 5.68 -3.75
C SER A 130 -15.06 4.78 -3.65
N GLU A 131 -14.67 4.17 -4.77
CA GLU A 131 -13.44 3.41 -4.85
C GLU A 131 -12.27 4.37 -5.08
N ARG A 132 -11.27 4.27 -4.21
CA ARG A 132 -9.95 4.82 -4.50
C ARG A 132 -9.17 3.74 -5.23
N PRO A 133 -8.80 3.92 -6.52
CA PRO A 133 -8.03 2.91 -7.22
C PRO A 133 -6.77 2.59 -6.41
N GLY A 134 -6.53 1.29 -6.24
CA GLY A 134 -5.33 0.81 -5.58
C GLY A 134 -4.10 1.28 -6.35
N LEU A 135 -2.97 1.36 -5.64
CA LEU A 135 -1.70 1.65 -6.28
C LEU A 135 -1.38 0.56 -7.31
N LYS A 136 -1.17 0.96 -8.57
CA LYS A 136 -0.82 0.04 -9.64
C LYS A 136 0.69 -0.11 -9.69
N ARG A 137 1.16 -1.35 -9.53
CA ARG A 137 2.56 -1.70 -9.73
C ARG A 137 2.79 -2.15 -11.17
N THR A 138 3.75 -1.52 -11.84
CA THR A 138 4.14 -1.85 -13.21
C THR A 138 5.64 -2.12 -13.26
N GLU A 139 6.03 -3.27 -13.81
CA GLU A 139 7.44 -3.58 -14.04
C GLU A 139 7.89 -3.03 -15.40
N SER A 140 9.03 -2.34 -15.42
CA SER A 140 9.61 -1.77 -16.64
C SER A 140 10.23 -2.87 -17.51
N PRO A 141 10.43 -2.60 -18.81
CA PRO A 141 11.41 -3.34 -19.61
C PRO A 141 12.82 -3.26 -18.99
N GLU A 142 13.71 -4.14 -19.43
CA GLU A 142 15.13 -4.07 -19.05
C GLU A 142 15.75 -2.73 -19.49
N GLN A 143 16.44 -2.07 -18.58
CA GLN A 143 17.13 -0.80 -18.79
C GLN A 143 18.48 -0.75 -18.08
N LEU A 144 19.33 0.20 -18.46
CA LEU A 144 20.60 0.44 -17.77
C LEU A 144 20.35 1.12 -16.42
N LEU A 145 20.73 0.46 -15.33
CA LEU A 145 20.56 0.95 -13.96
C LEU A 145 21.78 1.71 -13.44
N ALA A 146 22.97 1.24 -13.81
CA ALA A 146 24.24 1.87 -13.45
C ALA A 146 25.33 1.52 -14.45
N SER A 147 26.28 2.43 -14.66
CA SER A 147 27.45 2.17 -15.46
C SER A 147 28.66 2.96 -14.97
N PHE A 148 29.83 2.39 -15.23
CA PHE A 148 31.10 3.08 -15.12
C PHE A 148 32.02 2.58 -16.23
N THR A 149 32.36 3.46 -17.17
CA THR A 149 33.16 3.14 -18.35
C THR A 149 34.46 3.94 -18.37
N ALA A 150 35.35 3.59 -19.29
CA ALA A 150 36.62 4.29 -19.46
C ALA A 150 36.41 5.77 -19.81
N HIS A 151 37.23 6.62 -19.19
CA HIS A 151 37.26 8.06 -19.43
C HIS A 151 38.70 8.52 -19.67
N ALA A 152 38.86 9.68 -20.31
CA ALA A 152 40.17 10.25 -20.60
C ALA A 152 40.93 10.54 -19.30
N GLY A 153 42.20 10.13 -19.23
CA GLY A 153 43.06 10.32 -18.05
C GLY A 153 43.00 9.19 -17.01
N ALA A 154 42.13 8.20 -17.19
CA ALA A 154 42.14 6.99 -16.37
C ALA A 154 43.30 6.06 -16.75
N THR A 155 43.97 5.48 -15.75
CA THR A 155 44.91 4.38 -15.98
C THR A 155 44.20 3.05 -15.78
N SER A 156 44.25 2.18 -16.79
CA SER A 156 43.73 0.81 -16.67
C SER A 156 44.70 -0.06 -15.88
N THR A 157 44.16 -0.82 -14.93
CA THR A 157 44.87 -1.77 -14.07
C THR A 157 44.05 -3.04 -13.92
N ALA A 158 44.65 -4.10 -13.40
CA ALA A 158 43.98 -5.38 -13.17
C ALA A 158 43.77 -5.63 -11.68
N PHE A 159 42.64 -6.24 -11.33
CA PHE A 159 42.46 -6.93 -10.06
C PHE A 159 42.33 -8.43 -10.33
N SER A 160 43.25 -9.23 -9.79
CA SER A 160 43.20 -10.69 -9.93
C SER A 160 42.18 -11.26 -8.94
N ALA A 161 41.11 -11.83 -9.48
CA ALA A 161 40.08 -12.52 -8.72
C ALA A 161 40.45 -14.01 -8.59
N GLY A 162 40.41 -14.50 -7.35
CA GLY A 162 40.90 -15.77 -6.86
C GLY A 162 39.98 -16.39 -5.81
N PHE A 163 40.38 -17.50 -5.19
CA PHE A 163 39.73 -18.09 -4.02
C PHE A 163 39.87 -17.23 -2.78
N THR A 164 41.06 -16.66 -2.62
CA THR A 164 41.42 -15.81 -1.47
C THR A 164 41.17 -14.34 -1.79
N SER A 165 41.38 -13.94 -3.04
CA SER A 165 41.30 -12.55 -3.46
C SER A 165 40.01 -12.27 -4.22
N TRP A 166 39.08 -11.49 -3.67
CA TRP A 166 37.84 -11.13 -4.39
C TRP A 166 37.81 -9.64 -4.66
N CYS A 167 37.20 -9.24 -5.76
CA CYS A 167 36.82 -7.85 -5.99
C CYS A 167 35.30 -7.73 -5.98
N ALA A 168 34.82 -6.56 -5.56
CA ALA A 168 33.45 -6.20 -5.78
C ALA A 168 33.31 -4.73 -6.14
N GLN A 169 32.30 -4.44 -6.96
CA GLN A 169 31.89 -3.08 -7.27
C GLN A 169 30.58 -2.80 -6.55
N VAL A 170 30.61 -1.84 -5.64
CA VAL A 170 29.38 -1.34 -5.04
C VAL A 170 28.66 -0.40 -5.99
N ILE A 171 27.35 -0.61 -6.10
CA ILE A 171 26.45 0.09 -7.00
C ILE A 171 25.24 0.56 -6.20
N ARG A 172 24.92 1.84 -6.34
CA ARG A 172 23.68 2.44 -5.84
C ARG A 172 23.01 3.21 -6.97
N PRO A 173 22.08 2.58 -7.71
CA PRO A 173 21.33 3.28 -8.75
C PRO A 173 20.56 4.46 -8.15
N ASN A 174 20.38 5.52 -8.92
CA ASN A 174 19.56 6.66 -8.52
C ASN A 174 18.20 6.53 -9.21
N PHE A 175 17.16 6.25 -8.43
CA PHE A 175 15.80 6.05 -8.94
C PHE A 175 14.91 7.26 -8.68
N ALA A 176 13.85 7.38 -9.49
CA ALA A 176 12.75 8.29 -9.18
C ALA A 176 11.98 7.80 -7.94
N ALA A 177 11.27 8.71 -7.27
CA ALA A 177 10.62 8.45 -5.98
C ALA A 177 9.45 7.45 -6.05
N ASP A 178 8.94 7.16 -7.25
CA ASP A 178 7.86 6.22 -7.53
C ASP A 178 8.36 4.76 -7.74
N VAL A 179 9.67 4.54 -7.81
CA VAL A 179 10.24 3.18 -7.85
C VAL A 179 10.14 2.56 -6.46
N VAL A 180 9.51 1.38 -6.36
CA VAL A 180 9.34 0.65 -5.10
C VAL A 180 10.26 -0.57 -4.97
N SER A 181 10.75 -1.11 -6.09
CA SER A 181 11.76 -2.16 -6.09
C SER A 181 12.45 -2.25 -7.45
N TRP A 182 13.58 -2.94 -7.52
CA TRP A 182 14.31 -3.21 -8.75
C TRP A 182 14.98 -4.58 -8.71
N LYS A 183 15.35 -5.10 -9.88
CA LYS A 183 16.06 -6.38 -10.04
C LYS A 183 17.15 -6.23 -11.07
N VAL A 184 18.29 -6.88 -10.84
CA VAL A 184 19.33 -6.99 -11.88
C VAL A 184 19.06 -8.22 -12.73
N THR A 185 19.04 -8.04 -14.04
CA THR A 185 18.86 -9.12 -15.01
C THR A 185 20.17 -9.46 -15.70
N ARG A 186 21.07 -8.49 -15.85
CA ARG A 186 22.31 -8.68 -16.61
C ARG A 186 23.38 -7.69 -16.17
N VAL A 187 24.62 -8.15 -16.11
CA VAL A 187 25.80 -7.32 -15.89
C VAL A 187 26.79 -7.51 -17.01
N ARG A 188 27.53 -6.43 -17.31
CA ARG A 188 28.71 -6.47 -18.16
C ARG A 188 29.88 -5.90 -17.39
N PHE A 189 31.04 -6.49 -17.54
CA PHE A 189 32.29 -5.98 -16.99
C PHE A 189 33.46 -6.38 -17.88
N ARG A 190 34.60 -5.72 -17.75
CA ARG A 190 35.80 -6.09 -18.54
C ARG A 190 36.68 -7.05 -17.75
N ALA A 191 36.97 -8.20 -18.36
CA ALA A 191 37.86 -9.20 -17.76
C ALA A 191 38.65 -9.95 -18.83
N LYS A 192 39.70 -10.65 -18.38
CA LYS A 192 40.52 -11.58 -19.18
C LYS A 192 40.88 -12.80 -18.33
N ARG A 193 41.22 -13.92 -18.97
CA ARG A 193 41.73 -15.11 -18.27
C ARG A 193 43.19 -14.95 -17.85
N ILE A 194 43.59 -15.69 -16.82
CA ILE A 194 44.97 -15.84 -16.35
C ILE A 194 45.34 -17.33 -16.38
N PRO A 195 46.58 -17.74 -16.72
CA PRO A 195 47.00 -19.13 -16.60
C PRO A 195 47.15 -19.59 -15.14
N PRO A 196 46.94 -20.88 -14.82
CA PRO A 196 46.46 -21.94 -15.71
C PRO A 196 44.93 -21.86 -15.92
N HIS A 197 44.46 -22.18 -17.13
CA HIS A 197 43.04 -22.03 -17.51
C HIS A 197 42.18 -23.26 -17.11
N ASP A 198 42.25 -23.66 -15.84
CA ASP A 198 41.64 -24.88 -15.28
C ASP A 198 40.44 -24.63 -14.33
N GLY A 199 39.98 -23.38 -14.21
CA GLY A 199 39.04 -22.94 -13.19
C GLY A 199 37.74 -22.29 -13.67
N ALA A 200 36.98 -21.86 -12.67
CA ALA A 200 35.75 -21.10 -12.83
C ALA A 200 35.65 -20.04 -11.73
N TYR A 201 35.00 -18.92 -12.05
CA TYR A 201 34.70 -17.84 -11.12
C TYR A 201 33.19 -17.61 -11.01
N MET A 202 32.75 -17.09 -9.89
CA MET A 202 31.37 -16.72 -9.62
C MET A 202 31.23 -15.22 -9.74
N VAL A 203 30.19 -14.79 -10.45
CA VAL A 203 29.68 -13.43 -10.43
C VAL A 203 28.42 -13.43 -9.59
N ALA A 204 28.41 -12.66 -8.50
CA ALA A 204 27.30 -12.62 -7.55
C ALA A 204 26.89 -11.19 -7.25
N LEU A 205 25.60 -10.99 -7.00
CA LEU A 205 25.04 -9.79 -6.39
C LEU A 205 24.77 -10.07 -4.92
N VAL A 206 25.30 -9.23 -4.06
CA VAL A 206 25.17 -9.37 -2.61
C VAL A 206 24.81 -8.01 -1.98
N PRO A 207 24.03 -7.96 -0.90
CA PRO A 207 23.81 -6.74 -0.15
C PRO A 207 25.06 -6.38 0.66
N LEU A 208 25.08 -5.15 1.19
CA LEU A 208 26.15 -4.66 2.07
C LEU A 208 25.75 -4.75 3.55
N ASP A 209 26.76 -4.89 4.41
CA ASP A 209 26.61 -4.71 5.85
C ASP A 209 26.66 -3.23 6.28
N ASN A 210 26.56 -2.98 7.59
CA ASN A 210 26.65 -1.64 8.17
C ASN A 210 28.04 -0.98 7.96
N SER A 211 29.08 -1.78 7.71
CA SER A 211 30.43 -1.31 7.39
C SER A 211 30.62 -1.06 5.89
N ARG A 212 29.55 -1.17 5.09
CA ARG A 212 29.54 -1.01 3.63
C ARG A 212 30.34 -2.09 2.90
N ASN A 213 30.47 -3.27 3.51
CA ASN A 213 31.16 -4.41 2.93
C ASN A 213 30.18 -5.44 2.37
N PRO A 214 30.53 -6.13 1.27
CA PRO A 214 29.73 -7.23 0.73
C PRO A 214 29.48 -8.32 1.77
N THR A 215 28.21 -8.71 1.93
CA THR A 215 27.79 -9.79 2.84
C THR A 215 27.92 -11.17 2.20
N THR A 216 27.60 -12.22 2.95
CA THR A 216 27.52 -13.60 2.47
C THR A 216 26.18 -13.94 1.80
N THR A 217 25.14 -13.14 2.01
CA THR A 217 23.81 -13.35 1.42
C THR A 217 23.86 -13.09 -0.09
N VAL A 218 23.41 -14.06 -0.89
CA VAL A 218 23.42 -13.96 -2.35
C VAL A 218 22.02 -13.62 -2.87
N LEU A 219 21.90 -12.52 -3.60
CA LEU A 219 20.67 -12.09 -4.28
C LEU A 219 20.51 -12.76 -5.65
N ALA A 220 21.64 -12.95 -6.34
CA ALA A 220 21.75 -13.67 -7.60
C ALA A 220 23.22 -14.10 -7.81
N SER A 221 23.46 -15.23 -8.47
CA SER A 221 24.82 -15.66 -8.82
C SER A 221 24.86 -16.53 -10.07
N VAL A 222 25.97 -16.46 -10.79
CA VAL A 222 26.28 -17.33 -11.94
C VAL A 222 27.75 -17.75 -11.87
N ASN A 223 28.01 -19.04 -12.09
CA ASN A 223 29.36 -19.57 -12.29
C ASN A 223 29.73 -19.48 -13.77
N VAL A 224 30.91 -18.94 -14.06
CA VAL A 224 31.45 -18.75 -15.40
C VAL A 224 32.81 -19.44 -15.48
N ASN A 225 32.99 -20.29 -16.48
CA ASN A 225 34.28 -20.94 -16.73
C ASN A 225 35.26 -19.90 -17.28
N GLU A 226 36.47 -19.83 -16.75
CA GLU A 226 37.45 -18.84 -17.24
C GLU A 226 37.91 -19.12 -18.68
N SER A 227 37.69 -20.35 -19.17
CA SER A 227 37.92 -20.73 -20.56
C SER A 227 37.05 -19.95 -21.55
N THR A 228 35.95 -19.34 -21.10
CA THR A 228 35.13 -18.45 -21.95
C THR A 228 35.74 -17.06 -22.10
N LEU A 229 36.76 -16.71 -21.30
CA LEU A 229 37.44 -15.41 -21.39
C LEU A 229 38.57 -15.45 -22.42
N GLY A 230 38.79 -14.29 -23.06
CA GLY A 230 39.94 -14.06 -23.93
C GLY A 230 41.22 -13.75 -23.15
N SER A 231 42.37 -13.74 -23.83
CA SER A 231 43.68 -13.38 -23.27
C SER A 231 43.85 -11.86 -23.02
N GLY A 232 43.02 -11.02 -23.64
CA GLY A 232 42.97 -9.58 -23.44
C GLY A 232 41.66 -9.14 -22.79
N PHE A 233 41.65 -7.96 -22.17
CA PHE A 233 40.44 -7.41 -21.55
C PHE A 233 39.33 -7.20 -22.58
N ALA A 234 38.23 -7.92 -22.43
CA ALA A 234 37.04 -7.82 -23.25
C ALA A 234 35.80 -7.70 -22.37
N TRP A 235 34.71 -7.17 -22.93
CA TRP A 235 33.42 -7.16 -22.25
C TRP A 235 32.90 -8.59 -22.10
N VAL A 236 32.62 -8.97 -20.86
CA VAL A 236 31.98 -10.22 -20.48
C VAL A 236 30.56 -9.91 -20.07
N THR A 237 29.60 -10.65 -20.59
CA THR A 237 28.18 -10.50 -20.25
C THR A 237 27.74 -11.68 -19.39
N VAL A 238 27.14 -11.39 -18.24
CA VAL A 238 26.55 -12.40 -17.35
C VAL A 238 25.09 -12.05 -17.13
N SER A 239 24.19 -12.97 -17.48
CA SER A 239 22.75 -12.83 -17.27
C SER A 239 22.34 -13.61 -16.02
N PHE A 240 21.56 -12.99 -15.14
CA PHE A 240 20.99 -13.62 -13.95
C PHE A 240 19.58 -14.13 -14.25
N PRO A 241 19.36 -15.46 -14.29
CA PRO A 241 18.03 -16.01 -14.58
C PRO A 241 17.00 -15.64 -13.51
N THR A 242 17.48 -15.47 -12.28
CA THR A 242 16.68 -15.02 -11.13
C THR A 242 17.50 -14.03 -10.32
N CYS A 243 16.84 -12.99 -9.81
CA CYS A 243 17.39 -12.05 -8.84
C CYS A 243 16.27 -11.67 -7.87
N ALA A 244 16.57 -11.70 -6.58
CA ALA A 244 15.66 -11.17 -5.56
C ALA A 244 15.35 -9.69 -5.83
N ALA A 245 14.14 -9.25 -5.48
CA ALA A 245 13.79 -7.83 -5.53
C ALA A 245 14.62 -7.05 -4.50
N ILE A 246 15.10 -5.88 -4.91
CA ILE A 246 15.97 -5.01 -4.12
C ILE A 246 15.24 -3.69 -3.89
N ASP A 247 15.35 -3.14 -2.69
CA ASP A 247 14.77 -1.83 -2.39
C ASP A 247 15.52 -0.72 -3.15
N PRO A 248 14.84 0.32 -3.64
CA PRO A 248 15.44 1.40 -4.45
C PRO A 248 16.58 2.16 -3.75
N GLY A 249 16.58 2.17 -2.41
CA GLY A 249 17.63 2.81 -1.61
C GLY A 249 18.79 1.89 -1.23
N GLN A 250 18.64 0.57 -1.38
CA GLN A 250 19.58 -0.43 -0.90
C GLN A 250 20.77 -0.58 -1.87
N PRO A 251 22.00 -0.30 -1.43
CA PRO A 251 23.18 -0.55 -2.26
C PRO A 251 23.47 -2.05 -2.35
N VAL A 252 23.99 -2.47 -3.49
CA VAL A 252 24.43 -3.86 -3.73
C VAL A 252 25.85 -3.90 -4.25
N ALA A 253 26.55 -5.00 -4.03
CA ALA A 253 27.87 -5.27 -4.56
C ALA A 253 27.80 -6.33 -5.66
N LEU A 254 28.36 -6.00 -6.83
CA LEU A 254 28.73 -6.97 -7.85
C LEU A 254 30.07 -7.60 -7.45
N ARG A 255 30.04 -8.80 -6.87
CA ARG A 255 31.21 -9.55 -6.41
C ARG A 255 31.68 -10.55 -7.46
N ILE A 256 33.00 -10.62 -7.66
CA ILE A 256 33.67 -11.61 -8.51
C ILE A 256 34.66 -12.37 -7.62
N SER A 257 34.51 -13.70 -7.56
CA SER A 257 35.28 -14.59 -6.68
C SER A 257 35.57 -15.93 -7.36
N GLY A 258 36.73 -16.54 -7.10
CA GLY A 258 37.08 -17.88 -7.59
C GLY A 258 36.22 -18.99 -6.98
N VAL A 259 35.95 -20.04 -7.75
CA VAL A 259 35.10 -21.19 -7.37
C VAL A 259 35.84 -22.52 -7.50
N SER A 260 36.64 -22.69 -8.56
CA SER A 260 37.43 -23.90 -8.81
C SER A 260 38.70 -23.60 -9.62
N GLY A 261 39.60 -24.58 -9.75
CA GLY A 261 40.87 -24.46 -10.46
C GLY A 261 42.04 -24.05 -9.58
N THR A 262 43.08 -23.51 -10.20
CA THR A 262 44.22 -22.85 -9.53
C THR A 262 43.85 -21.41 -9.15
N ASP A 263 44.43 -20.86 -8.07
CA ASP A 263 44.11 -19.50 -7.63
C ASP A 263 44.47 -18.45 -8.70
N GLY A 264 43.60 -17.45 -8.86
CA GLY A 264 43.72 -16.41 -9.89
C GLY A 264 42.96 -16.74 -11.19
N GLN A 265 41.67 -17.00 -11.10
CA GLN A 265 40.84 -17.42 -12.25
C GLN A 265 40.71 -16.33 -13.33
N CYS A 266 40.60 -15.06 -12.95
CA CYS A 266 40.48 -13.98 -13.92
C CYS A 266 41.06 -12.66 -13.43
N ASP A 267 41.50 -11.84 -14.37
CA ASP A 267 41.82 -10.43 -14.12
C ASP A 267 40.60 -9.61 -14.50
N VAL A 268 40.11 -8.81 -13.56
CA VAL A 268 39.04 -7.83 -13.79
C VAL A 268 39.66 -6.46 -14.01
N GLU A 269 39.27 -5.78 -15.08
CA GLU A 269 39.79 -4.46 -15.41
C GLU A 269 39.22 -3.42 -14.47
N THR A 270 40.11 -2.64 -13.87
CA THR A 270 39.77 -1.52 -12.99
C THR A 270 40.48 -0.26 -13.46
N LEU A 271 39.85 0.89 -13.27
CA LEU A 271 40.45 2.18 -13.56
C LEU A 271 40.92 2.84 -12.28
N VAL A 272 42.14 3.36 -12.31
CA VAL A 272 42.73 4.18 -11.25
C VAL A 272 43.06 5.56 -11.81
N SER A 273 42.58 6.62 -11.15
CA SER A 273 42.96 8.03 -11.28
C SER A 273 41.95 8.90 -10.52
N ALA A 274 42.36 10.09 -10.06
CA ALA A 274 41.54 11.03 -9.29
C ALA A 274 40.71 12.00 -10.15
N THR A 275 40.84 11.97 -11.48
CA THR A 275 40.22 12.94 -12.39
C THR A 275 39.66 12.28 -13.65
N PRO A 276 38.36 12.50 -13.98
CA PRO A 276 37.35 13.22 -13.22
C PRO A 276 36.86 12.44 -11.99
N THR A 277 36.23 13.15 -11.07
CA THR A 277 35.69 12.64 -9.82
C THR A 277 34.81 11.42 -10.10
N MET A 278 35.20 10.25 -9.58
CA MET A 278 34.43 9.01 -9.68
C MET A 278 32.99 9.25 -9.15
N PRO A 279 31.95 8.63 -9.73
CA PRO A 279 30.57 8.81 -9.27
C PRO A 279 30.44 8.52 -7.77
N PHE A 280 29.81 9.41 -7.00
CA PHE A 280 29.65 9.25 -5.55
C PHE A 280 28.82 8.03 -5.13
N ASN A 281 28.11 7.42 -6.07
CA ASN A 281 27.23 6.29 -5.84
C ASN A 281 27.87 4.93 -6.18
N THR A 282 29.16 4.90 -6.51
CA THR A 282 29.90 3.67 -6.81
C THR A 282 31.29 3.68 -6.18
N TRP A 283 31.75 2.52 -5.67
CA TRP A 283 33.13 2.34 -5.23
C TRP A 283 33.54 0.87 -5.33
N ALA A 284 34.83 0.61 -5.60
CA ALA A 284 35.36 -0.74 -5.53
C ALA A 284 35.75 -1.10 -4.09
N VAL A 285 35.58 -2.37 -3.78
CA VAL A 285 36.13 -3.02 -2.58
C VAL A 285 36.87 -4.28 -3.00
N GLY A 286 37.88 -4.68 -2.24
CA GLY A 286 38.60 -5.93 -2.48
C GLY A 286 38.96 -6.62 -1.19
N THR A 287 39.15 -7.92 -1.24
CA THR A 287 39.58 -8.76 -0.12
C THR A 287 40.73 -9.66 -0.59
N VAL A 288 41.55 -10.11 0.35
CA VAL A 288 42.64 -11.09 0.12
C VAL A 288 42.52 -12.30 1.06
N ASN A 289 41.39 -12.39 1.79
CA ASN A 289 41.12 -13.43 2.78
C ASN A 289 39.67 -13.92 2.68
N SER A 290 39.21 -14.15 1.44
CA SER A 290 37.91 -14.75 1.14
C SER A 290 36.74 -14.00 1.79
N GLY A 291 36.79 -12.67 1.76
CA GLY A 291 35.71 -11.82 2.25
C GLY A 291 35.67 -11.61 3.76
N THR A 292 36.68 -12.10 4.51
CA THR A 292 36.75 -11.88 5.97
C THR A 292 36.99 -10.42 6.29
N THR A 293 37.85 -9.74 5.53
CA THR A 293 38.07 -8.29 5.61
C THR A 293 38.07 -7.68 4.22
N TRP A 294 37.53 -6.47 4.11
CA TRP A 294 37.45 -5.73 2.86
C TRP A 294 38.23 -4.42 2.95
N THR A 295 39.02 -4.14 1.92
CA THR A 295 39.67 -2.86 1.68
C THR A 295 38.80 -2.06 0.71
N ALA A 296 38.28 -0.93 1.16
CA ALA A 296 37.56 0.00 0.29
C ALA A 296 38.55 0.88 -0.49
N TYR A 297 38.25 1.11 -1.76
CA TYR A 297 38.99 2.00 -2.64
C TYR A 297 38.12 3.18 -3.06
N PRO A 298 37.71 4.05 -2.12
CA PRO A 298 36.82 5.16 -2.42
C PRO A 298 37.50 6.11 -3.40
N GLN A 299 36.85 6.37 -4.55
CA GLN A 299 37.29 7.31 -5.58
C GLN A 299 38.64 7.04 -6.26
N THR A 300 39.45 6.08 -5.79
CA THR A 300 40.76 5.77 -6.38
C THR A 300 40.72 4.59 -7.34
N ARG A 301 39.69 3.74 -7.25
CA ARG A 301 39.55 2.55 -8.10
C ARG A 301 38.07 2.19 -8.31
N ASN A 302 37.69 1.91 -9.55
CA ASN A 302 36.38 1.34 -9.91
C ASN A 302 36.52 0.28 -10.99
N LEU A 303 35.67 -0.75 -10.95
CA LEU A 303 35.55 -1.74 -12.01
C LEU A 303 34.84 -1.12 -13.20
N ILE A 304 35.30 -1.40 -14.41
CA ILE A 304 34.56 -1.04 -15.63
C ILE A 304 33.35 -1.97 -15.74
N HIS A 305 32.14 -1.41 -15.67
CA HIS A 305 30.90 -2.18 -15.61
C HIS A 305 29.68 -1.48 -16.21
N GLU A 306 28.67 -2.29 -16.56
CA GLU A 306 27.31 -1.88 -16.88
C GLU A 306 26.34 -2.84 -16.18
N VAL A 307 25.33 -2.32 -15.50
CA VAL A 307 24.33 -3.10 -14.77
C VAL A 307 22.97 -2.80 -15.37
N TYR A 308 22.30 -3.85 -15.82
CA TYR A 308 20.98 -3.80 -16.45
C TYR A 308 19.95 -4.51 -15.58
N GLY A 309 18.71 -4.05 -15.65
CA GLY A 309 17.65 -4.60 -14.84
C GLY A 309 16.29 -3.98 -15.10
N THR A 310 15.31 -4.43 -14.33
CA THR A 310 13.94 -3.92 -14.33
C THR A 310 13.67 -3.15 -13.05
N VAL A 311 12.74 -2.18 -13.13
CA VAL A 311 12.24 -1.46 -11.95
C VAL A 311 10.73 -1.65 -11.85
N VAL A 312 10.21 -1.72 -10.63
CA VAL A 312 8.78 -1.71 -10.36
C VAL A 312 8.43 -0.32 -9.88
N VAL A 313 7.57 0.37 -10.64
CA VAL A 313 7.02 1.67 -10.25
C VAL A 313 5.63 1.51 -9.68
N GLU A 314 5.28 2.38 -8.73
CA GLU A 314 3.97 2.44 -8.12
C GLU A 314 3.29 3.75 -8.53
N SER A 315 2.25 3.64 -9.35
CA SER A 315 1.47 4.79 -9.83
C SER A 315 0.07 4.80 -9.22
N ARG A 316 -0.47 6.00 -9.00
CA ARG A 316 -1.90 6.19 -8.72
C ARG A 316 -2.73 6.10 -9.99
#